data_AF-A0A430Q0K1-F1
#
_entry.id   AF-A0A430Q0K1-F1
#
_cell.length_a   1.000
_cell.length_b   1.000
_cell.length_c   1.000
_cell.angle_alpha   90.00
_cell.angle_beta   90.00
_cell.angle_gamma   90.00
#
_symmetry.space_group_name_H-M   'P 1'
#
loop_
_entity.id
_entity.type
_entity.pdbx_description
1 polymer ?
#
loop_
_entity_poly.entity_id
_entity_poly.type
_entity_poly.pdbx_seq_one_letter_code
_entity_poly.pdbx_strand_id
1 'polypeptide(L)'
;MDLFADFKRMNKRQVYYQVLTIAMVVASALMIWKLLVVISYSESPLVVVLSGSMEPAFHRGDVLYLTNYPDEPIRVGDIVVFKIEGREIPIVHRVLRLHENVNGTIKFLTKGDNNPVHDRGLYAPGQDWLTPSHLIGRARG
;
A
#
# COMPACT_ATOMS: atom_id res chain seq x y z
N MET A 1 -8.22 5.98 38.08
CA MET A 1 -9.28 5.83 37.06
C MET A 1 -9.56 4.34 36.94
N ASP A 2 -10.37 3.79 37.84
CA ASP A 2 -10.69 2.35 37.84
C ASP A 2 -11.86 2.09 36.88
N LEU A 3 -11.52 1.91 35.60
CA LEU A 3 -12.49 1.59 34.52
C LEU A 3 -13.44 0.44 34.91
N PHE A 4 -12.94 -0.54 35.67
CA PHE A 4 -13.72 -1.67 36.17
C PHE A 4 -14.72 -1.30 37.27
N ALA A 5 -14.36 -0.38 38.17
CA ALA A 5 -15.27 0.09 39.22
C ALA A 5 -16.38 0.97 38.63
N ASP A 6 -16.05 1.76 37.62
CA ASP A 6 -17.02 2.58 36.88
C ASP A 6 -17.98 1.71 36.08
N PHE A 7 -17.48 0.70 35.35
CA PHE A 7 -18.32 -0.21 34.57
C PHE A 7 -19.32 -0.99 35.44
N LYS A 8 -18.91 -1.42 36.65
CA LYS A 8 -19.78 -2.13 37.61
C LYS A 8 -20.89 -1.25 38.20
N ARG A 9 -20.71 0.07 38.20
CA ARG A 9 -21.68 1.05 38.72
C ARG A 9 -22.66 1.57 37.66
N MET A 10 -22.45 1.21 36.39
CA MET A 10 -23.25 1.74 35.29
C MET A 10 -24.62 1.08 35.19
N ASN A 11 -25.65 1.92 34.98
CA ASN A 11 -26.97 1.45 34.60
C ASN A 11 -26.94 0.83 33.20
N LYS A 12 -27.80 -0.17 32.93
CA LYS A 12 -27.90 -0.84 31.61
C LYS A 12 -27.95 0.15 30.44
N ARG A 13 -28.73 1.23 30.59
CA ARG A 13 -28.83 2.33 29.61
C ARG A 13 -27.51 3.05 29.34
N GLN A 14 -26.71 3.29 30.38
CA GLN A 14 -25.39 3.93 30.24
C GLN A 14 -24.41 3.01 29.52
N VAL A 15 -24.45 1.71 29.80
CA VAL A 15 -23.64 0.71 29.08
C VAL A 15 -23.99 0.70 27.60
N TYR A 16 -25.29 0.69 27.24
CA TYR A 16 -25.71 0.78 25.84
C TYR A 16 -25.20 2.03 25.14
N TYR A 17 -25.29 3.20 25.78
CA TYR A 17 -24.76 4.43 25.17
C TYR A 17 -23.26 4.40 24.98
N GLN A 18 -22.48 3.92 25.95
CA GLN A 18 -21.03 3.80 25.78
C GLN A 18 -20.66 2.84 24.65
N VAL A 19 -21.32 1.68 24.57
CA VAL A 19 -21.10 0.72 23.48
C VAL A 19 -21.44 1.38 22.14
N LEU A 20 -22.57 2.10 22.05
CA LEU A 20 -22.97 2.79 20.83
C LEU A 20 -21.99 3.90 20.44
N THR A 21 -21.49 4.70 21.39
CA THR A 21 -20.46 5.71 21.13
C THR A 21 -19.17 5.10 20.61
N ILE A 22 -18.67 4.03 21.26
CA ILE A 22 -17.47 3.33 20.81
C ILE A 22 -17.70 2.76 19.39
N ALA A 23 -18.84 2.12 19.15
CA ALA A 23 -19.19 1.59 17.84
C ALA A 23 -19.22 2.69 16.77
N MET A 24 -19.79 3.87 17.06
CA MET A 24 -19.80 5.00 16.14
C MET A 24 -18.39 5.54 15.84
N VAL A 25 -17.51 5.63 16.85
CA VAL A 25 -16.12 6.07 16.67
C VAL A 25 -15.34 5.08 15.82
N VAL A 26 -15.50 3.78 16.07
CA VAL A 26 -14.85 2.74 15.24
C VAL A 26 -15.40 2.76 13.82
N ALA A 27 -16.73 2.88 13.66
CA ALA A 27 -17.36 2.95 12.35
C ALA A 27 -16.88 4.18 11.56
N SER A 28 -16.76 5.36 12.18
CA SER A 28 -16.27 6.56 11.51
C SER A 28 -14.82 6.42 11.06
N ALA A 29 -13.94 5.85 11.89
CA ALA A 29 -12.56 5.57 11.52
C ALA A 29 -12.47 4.62 10.31
N LEU A 30 -13.28 3.54 10.31
CA LEU A 30 -13.34 2.60 9.19
C LEU A 30 -13.92 3.24 7.91
N MET A 31 -14.91 4.13 8.04
CA MET A 31 -15.46 4.87 6.90
C MET A 31 -14.43 5.81 6.27
N ILE A 32 -13.64 6.53 7.08
CA ILE A 32 -12.55 7.37 6.58
C ILE A 32 -11.52 6.53 5.82
N TRP A 33 -11.12 5.39 6.38
CA TRP A 33 -10.20 4.48 5.70
C TRP A 33 -10.76 3.96 4.37
N LYS A 34 -12.02 3.53 4.35
CA LYS A 34 -12.68 3.06 3.11
C LYS A 34 -12.84 4.17 2.09
N LEU A 35 -13.12 5.39 2.51
CA LEU A 35 -13.16 6.55 1.62
C LEU A 35 -11.81 6.78 0.94
N LEU A 36 -10.69 6.70 1.69
CA LEU A 36 -9.35 6.82 1.12
C LEU A 36 -9.03 5.72 0.10
N VAL A 37 -9.42 4.47 0.40
CA VAL A 37 -9.28 3.34 -0.54
C VAL A 37 -10.03 3.59 -1.84
N VAL A 38 -11.27 4.10 -1.77
CA VAL A 38 -12.08 4.38 -2.96
C VAL A 38 -11.51 5.56 -3.76
N ILE A 39 -11.08 6.63 -3.11
CA ILE A 39 -10.53 7.83 -3.77
C ILE A 39 -9.19 7.54 -4.46
N SER A 40 -8.32 6.78 -3.81
CA SER A 40 -6.99 6.45 -4.34
C SER A 40 -7.02 5.32 -5.37
N TYR A 41 -8.13 4.56 -5.42
CA TYR A 41 -8.23 3.33 -6.20
C TYR A 41 -7.22 2.25 -5.79
N SER A 42 -6.57 2.39 -4.63
CA SER A 42 -5.57 1.46 -4.10
C SER A 42 -6.09 0.79 -2.83
N GLU A 43 -5.86 -0.51 -2.70
CA GLU A 43 -6.22 -1.27 -1.50
C GLU A 43 -5.42 -0.80 -0.27
N SER A 44 -4.25 -0.21 -0.50
CA SER A 44 -3.35 0.31 0.53
C SER A 44 -2.90 1.72 0.16
N PRO A 45 -3.74 2.74 0.39
CA PRO A 45 -3.44 4.13 -0.01
C PRO A 45 -2.23 4.72 0.72
N LEU A 46 -1.81 4.13 1.84
CA LEU A 46 -0.69 4.61 2.65
C LEU A 46 0.21 3.43 2.99
N VAL A 47 1.49 3.55 2.63
CA VAL A 47 2.52 2.56 2.95
C VAL A 47 3.77 3.24 3.51
N VAL A 48 4.59 2.50 4.25
CA VAL A 48 5.82 3.02 4.86
C VAL A 48 7.04 2.38 4.20
N VAL A 49 8.06 3.19 3.94
CA VAL A 49 9.35 2.72 3.41
C VAL A 49 10.12 2.01 4.51
N LEU A 50 10.38 0.71 4.30
CA LEU A 50 11.02 -0.15 5.30
C LEU A 50 12.55 -0.26 5.14
N SER A 51 13.10 0.12 3.98
CA SER A 51 14.51 -0.07 3.64
C SER A 51 15.12 1.13 2.93
N GLY A 52 16.46 1.15 2.80
CA GLY A 52 17.20 2.23 2.12
C GLY A 52 17.42 1.99 0.63
N SER A 53 16.68 1.05 0.00
CA SER A 53 16.85 0.72 -1.42
C SER A 53 16.41 1.85 -2.36
N MET A 54 15.60 2.78 -1.86
CA MET A 54 15.08 3.93 -2.60
C MET A 54 15.83 5.24 -2.32
N GLU A 55 16.93 5.20 -1.58
CA GLU A 55 17.75 6.40 -1.36
C GLU A 55 18.41 6.86 -2.68
N PRO A 56 18.50 8.18 -2.96
CA PRO A 56 18.11 9.30 -2.10
C PRO A 56 16.65 9.76 -2.26
N ALA A 57 15.85 9.12 -3.11
CA ALA A 57 14.48 9.56 -3.39
C ALA A 57 13.56 9.40 -2.18
N PHE A 58 13.70 8.30 -1.44
CA PHE A 58 12.98 8.04 -0.19
C PHE A 58 13.90 7.44 0.86
N HIS A 59 13.62 7.81 2.12
CA HIS A 59 14.32 7.33 3.30
C HIS A 59 13.44 6.37 4.10
N ARG A 60 14.08 5.56 4.94
CA ARG A 60 13.36 4.67 5.86
C ARG A 60 12.46 5.48 6.79
N GLY A 61 11.21 5.05 6.91
CA GLY A 61 10.19 5.74 7.71
C GLY A 61 9.34 6.73 6.91
N ASP A 62 9.69 7.03 5.65
CA ASP A 62 8.85 7.87 4.80
C ASP A 62 7.50 7.18 4.55
N VAL A 63 6.43 7.97 4.59
CA VAL A 63 5.07 7.52 4.29
C VAL A 63 4.75 7.90 2.86
N LEU A 64 4.40 6.91 2.04
CA LEU A 64 4.03 7.08 0.65
C LEU A 64 2.52 7.01 0.49
N TYR A 65 1.97 8.01 -0.20
CA TYR A 65 0.59 7.98 -0.66
C TYR A 65 0.51 7.25 -2.00
N LEU A 66 -0.33 6.22 -2.09
CA LEU A 66 -0.46 5.38 -3.28
C LEU A 66 -1.74 5.69 -4.02
N THR A 67 -1.66 5.65 -5.36
CA THR A 67 -2.81 5.72 -6.26
C THR A 67 -2.73 4.61 -7.29
N ASN A 68 -3.85 4.04 -7.72
CA ASN A 68 -3.88 2.98 -8.72
C ASN A 68 -5.01 3.19 -9.74
N TYR A 69 -5.06 4.39 -10.33
CA TYR A 69 -6.10 4.75 -11.29
C TYR A 69 -5.97 3.91 -12.57
N PRO A 70 -7.05 3.25 -13.02
CA PRO A 70 -7.02 2.38 -14.20
C PRO A 70 -6.76 3.15 -15.49
N ASP A 71 -7.10 4.45 -15.50
CA ASP A 71 -6.97 5.33 -16.67
C ASP A 71 -5.55 5.90 -16.83
N GLU A 72 -4.67 5.69 -15.84
CA GLU A 72 -3.32 6.22 -15.83
C GLU A 72 -2.29 5.09 -16.09
N PRO A 73 -1.74 4.99 -17.30
CA PRO A 73 -0.74 3.96 -17.60
C PRO A 73 0.54 4.20 -16.80
N ILE A 74 1.18 3.11 -16.42
CA ILE A 74 2.50 3.11 -15.78
C ILE A 74 3.55 3.54 -16.80
N ARG A 75 4.51 4.36 -16.36
CA ARG A 75 5.59 4.85 -17.20
C ARG A 75 6.95 4.49 -16.62
N VAL A 76 7.96 4.49 -17.49
CA VAL A 76 9.35 4.40 -17.04
C VAL A 76 9.65 5.60 -16.14
N GLY A 77 10.24 5.33 -14.98
CA GLY A 77 10.51 6.33 -13.94
C GLY A 77 9.48 6.37 -12.81
N ASP A 78 8.30 5.79 -12.98
CA ASP A 78 7.29 5.71 -11.92
C ASP A 78 7.81 4.91 -10.72
N ILE A 79 7.43 5.33 -9.51
CA ILE A 79 7.75 4.58 -8.29
C ILE A 79 6.54 3.74 -7.93
N VAL A 80 6.70 2.43 -8.00
CA VAL A 80 5.60 1.48 -7.86
C VAL A 80 5.79 0.63 -6.62
N VAL A 81 4.66 0.28 -6.02
CA VAL A 81 4.57 -0.65 -4.90
C VAL A 81 3.95 -1.92 -5.42
N PHE A 82 4.68 -3.02 -5.32
CA PHE A 82 4.26 -4.31 -5.83
C PHE A 82 4.43 -5.41 -4.79
N LYS A 83 3.61 -6.45 -4.94
CA LYS A 83 3.69 -7.66 -4.13
C LYS A 83 4.12 -8.83 -5.01
N ILE A 84 5.06 -9.62 -4.49
CA ILE A 84 5.50 -10.85 -5.12
C ILE A 84 4.75 -12.00 -4.46
N GLU A 85 4.27 -12.95 -5.26
CA GLU A 85 3.64 -14.16 -4.72
C GLU A 85 4.61 -14.90 -3.77
N GLY A 86 4.10 -15.32 -2.61
CA GLY A 86 4.91 -15.95 -1.57
C GLY A 86 5.70 -14.97 -0.68
N ARG A 87 5.63 -13.66 -0.91
CA ARG A 87 6.16 -12.66 0.02
C ARG A 87 5.03 -11.87 0.68
N GLU A 88 5.11 -11.72 2.00
CA GLU A 88 4.11 -10.95 2.76
C GLU A 88 4.33 -9.44 2.62
N ILE A 89 5.59 -9.02 2.57
CA ILE A 89 5.98 -7.61 2.60
C ILE A 89 6.07 -7.06 1.16
N PRO A 90 5.35 -5.97 0.84
CA PRO A 90 5.44 -5.32 -0.47
C PRO A 90 6.77 -4.60 -0.66
N ILE A 91 7.16 -4.42 -1.92
CA ILE A 91 8.42 -3.78 -2.31
C ILE A 91 8.10 -2.48 -3.05
N VAL A 92 8.84 -1.42 -2.73
CA VAL A 92 8.73 -0.10 -3.36
C VAL A 92 9.97 0.13 -4.20
N HIS A 93 9.86 0.14 -5.53
CA HIS A 93 10.99 0.42 -6.42
C HIS A 93 10.58 1.21 -7.67
N ARG A 94 11.55 1.74 -8.41
CA ARG A 94 11.33 2.52 -9.62
C ARG A 94 11.23 1.63 -10.85
N VAL A 95 10.27 1.92 -11.73
CA VAL A 95 10.15 1.28 -13.03
C VAL A 95 11.32 1.70 -13.91
N LEU A 96 12.17 0.73 -14.26
CA LEU A 96 13.34 0.94 -15.09
C LEU A 96 13.05 0.76 -16.59
N ARG A 97 12.25 -0.25 -16.93
CA ARG A 97 11.88 -0.56 -18.32
C ARG A 97 10.45 -1.05 -18.40
N LEU A 98 9.79 -0.68 -19.49
CA LEU A 98 8.44 -1.12 -19.83
C LEU A 98 8.49 -1.76 -21.22
N HIS A 99 7.87 -2.93 -21.33
CA HIS A 99 7.65 -3.64 -22.59
C HIS A 99 6.16 -3.77 -22.80
N GLU A 100 5.70 -3.23 -23.90
CA GLU A 100 4.33 -3.39 -24.35
C GLU A 100 4.32 -4.43 -25.46
N ASN A 101 3.53 -5.49 -25.27
CA ASN A 101 3.37 -6.51 -26.29
C ASN A 101 2.21 -6.15 -27.23
N VAL A 102 2.22 -6.70 -28.45
CA VAL A 102 1.19 -6.46 -29.48
C VAL A 102 -0.22 -6.81 -28.99
N ASN A 103 -0.32 -7.74 -28.04
CA ASN A 103 -1.58 -8.15 -27.40
C ASN A 103 -2.05 -7.20 -26.27
N GLY A 104 -1.42 -6.03 -26.10
CA GLY A 104 -1.74 -5.06 -25.04
C GLY A 104 -1.26 -5.46 -23.64
N THR A 105 -0.45 -6.52 -23.51
CA THR A 105 0.11 -6.92 -22.22
C THR A 105 1.32 -6.05 -21.88
N ILE A 106 1.24 -5.35 -20.75
CA ILE A 106 2.31 -4.52 -20.22
C ILE A 106 3.15 -5.36 -19.25
N LYS A 107 4.46 -5.37 -19.49
CA LYS A 107 5.46 -6.00 -18.62
C LYS A 107 6.49 -4.96 -18.22
N PHE A 108 6.88 -4.94 -16.96
CA PHE A 108 7.86 -3.97 -16.48
C PHE A 108 8.92 -4.59 -15.57
N LEU A 109 10.08 -3.95 -15.57
CA LEU A 109 11.24 -4.28 -14.76
C LEU A 109 11.49 -3.13 -13.79
N THR A 110 11.61 -3.44 -12.51
CA THR A 110 11.88 -2.46 -11.46
C THR A 110 13.33 -2.54 -10.97
N LYS A 111 13.77 -1.46 -10.32
CA LYS A 111 15.06 -1.35 -9.65
C LYS A 111 14.92 -0.37 -8.48
N GLY A 112 15.45 -0.71 -7.31
CA GLY A 112 15.66 0.28 -6.25
C GLY A 112 16.69 1.32 -6.66
N ASP A 113 16.45 2.60 -6.37
CA ASP A 113 17.33 3.70 -6.78
C ASP A 113 18.78 3.49 -6.27
N ASN A 114 18.94 3.00 -5.05
CA ASN A 114 20.22 2.71 -4.40
C ASN A 114 20.76 1.28 -4.67
N ASN A 115 20.03 0.44 -5.40
CA ASN A 115 20.48 -0.94 -5.65
C ASN A 115 21.47 -0.99 -6.84
N PRO A 116 22.51 -1.85 -6.82
CA PRO A 116 23.44 -1.98 -7.96
C PRO A 116 22.84 -2.77 -9.14
N VAL A 117 21.85 -3.62 -8.87
CA VAL A 117 21.24 -4.54 -9.84
C VAL A 117 19.72 -4.36 -9.89
N HIS A 118 19.09 -4.82 -10.97
CA HIS A 118 17.64 -4.81 -11.15
C HIS A 118 16.97 -5.92 -10.33
N ASP A 119 15.66 -5.81 -10.14
CA ASP A 119 14.92 -6.65 -9.19
C ASP A 119 14.58 -8.06 -9.69
N ARG A 120 15.10 -8.51 -10.84
CA ARG A 120 14.80 -9.86 -11.37
C ARG A 120 15.11 -10.96 -10.37
N GLY A 121 16.20 -10.82 -9.60
CA GLY A 121 16.57 -11.77 -8.56
C GLY A 121 15.64 -11.76 -7.33
N LEU A 122 14.76 -10.76 -7.21
CA LEU A 122 13.78 -10.66 -6.12
C LEU A 122 12.44 -11.30 -6.50
N TYR A 123 12.12 -11.40 -7.79
CA TYR A 123 10.86 -11.92 -8.31
C TYR A 123 10.67 -13.41 -7.98
N ALA A 124 9.45 -13.92 -8.21
CA ALA A 124 9.17 -15.32 -8.02
C ALA A 124 10.02 -16.20 -8.98
N PRO A 125 10.31 -17.47 -8.62
CA PRO A 125 11.06 -18.36 -9.50
C PRO A 125 10.44 -18.46 -10.90
N GLY A 126 11.24 -18.24 -11.94
CA GLY A 126 10.78 -18.24 -13.34
C GLY A 126 10.09 -16.96 -13.80
N GLN A 127 10.03 -15.92 -12.96
CA GLN A 127 9.47 -14.62 -13.30
C GLN A 127 10.56 -13.59 -13.60
N ASP A 128 10.61 -13.10 -14.84
CA ASP A 128 11.56 -12.05 -15.25
C ASP A 128 10.95 -10.64 -15.31
N TRP A 129 9.62 -10.57 -15.26
CA TRP A 129 8.85 -9.35 -15.47
C TRP A 129 7.66 -9.28 -14.52
N LEU A 130 7.36 -8.08 -14.06
CA LEU A 130 6.12 -7.78 -13.36
C LEU A 130 5.03 -7.38 -14.37
N THR A 131 3.79 -7.64 -13.98
CA THR A 131 2.57 -7.27 -14.70
C THR A 131 1.71 -6.37 -13.82
N PRO A 132 0.75 -5.61 -14.38
CA PRO A 132 -0.12 -4.73 -13.59
C PRO A 132 -0.85 -5.42 -12.44
N SER A 133 -1.14 -6.72 -12.55
CA SER A 133 -1.76 -7.54 -11.49
C SER A 133 -0.94 -7.65 -10.20
N HIS A 134 0.37 -7.41 -10.26
CA HIS A 134 1.25 -7.45 -9.08
C HIS A 134 1.31 -6.10 -8.34
N LEU A 135 0.73 -5.04 -8.91
CA LEU A 135 0.81 -3.69 -8.36
C LEU A 135 -0.26 -3.49 -7.30
N ILE A 136 0.16 -2.93 -6.17
CA ILE A 136 -0.74 -2.38 -5.15
C ILE A 136 -1.08 -0.93 -5.50
N GLY A 137 -0.11 -0.21 -6.07
CA GLY A 137 -0.30 1.15 -6.56
C GLY A 137 1.01 1.83 -6.90
N ARG A 138 0.89 3.07 -7.35
CA ARG A 138 1.99 3.98 -7.63
C ARG A 138 2.10 5.02 -6.54
N ALA A 139 3.31 5.22 -6.03
CA ALA A 139 3.60 6.29 -5.09
C ALA A 139 3.44 7.65 -5.76
N ARG A 140 2.71 8.53 -5.10
CA ARG A 140 2.57 9.96 -5.41
C ARG A 140 3.28 10.72 -4.31
N GLY A 141 4.30 11.48 -4.71
CA GLY A 141 5.13 12.33 -3.86
C GLY A 141 5.65 13.50 -4.67
#